data_AF-A0A160T4S6-F1
#
_entry.id   AF-A0A160T4S6-F1
#
_cell.length_a   1.000
_cell.length_b   1.000
_cell.length_c   1.000
_cell.angle_alpha   90.00
_cell.angle_beta   90.00
_cell.angle_gamma   90.00
#
_symmetry.space_group_name_H-M   'P 1'
#
loop_
_entity.id
_entity.type
_entity.pdbx_description
1 polymer ?
#
loop_
_entity_poly.entity_id
_entity_poly.type
_entity_poly.pdbx_seq_one_letter_code
_entity_poly.pdbx_strand_id
1 'polypeptide(L)'
;MGELGRMLAVRERETYAGYCIVEPGKREAVIAFTANAEEAGQRYLQGQPYEGLVRVETADYPLALLEANLRDEINRIINLGFNGVGGGVDECQNRIVISVPSIAEVEAALQTADSPLPDYVEFLEEIIVEE
;
A
#
# COMPACT_ATOMS: atom_id res chain seq x y z
N MET A 1 8.00 -12.65 -11.56
CA MET A 1 6.99 -12.44 -10.50
C MET A 1 6.04 -11.27 -10.77
N GLY A 2 6.41 -10.28 -11.61
CA GLY A 2 5.49 -9.17 -11.96
C GLY A 2 4.28 -9.52 -12.85
N GLU A 3 4.18 -10.71 -13.44
CA GLU A 3 3.00 -11.09 -14.25
C GLU A 3 1.81 -11.54 -13.43
N LEU A 4 2.03 -12.27 -12.33
CA LEU A 4 0.95 -12.74 -11.46
C LEU A 4 0.24 -11.57 -10.78
N GLY A 5 0.99 -10.65 -10.16
CA GLY A 5 0.42 -9.45 -9.53
C GLY A 5 -0.34 -8.57 -10.52
N ARG A 6 0.21 -8.33 -11.72
CA ARG A 6 -0.50 -7.57 -12.78
C ARG A 6 -1.77 -8.25 -13.25
N MET A 7 -1.77 -9.57 -13.37
CA MET A 7 -2.96 -10.32 -13.72
C MET A 7 -4.03 -10.21 -12.62
N LEU A 8 -3.64 -10.35 -11.35
CA LEU A 8 -4.56 -10.28 -10.21
C LEU A 8 -5.13 -8.87 -10.04
N ALA A 9 -4.32 -7.82 -10.21
CA ALA A 9 -4.80 -6.43 -10.19
C ALA A 9 -5.90 -6.15 -11.24
N VAL A 10 -5.93 -6.91 -12.35
CA VAL A 10 -6.97 -6.81 -13.37
C VAL A 10 -8.16 -7.73 -13.07
N ARG A 11 -7.91 -9.00 -12.74
CA ARG A 11 -8.95 -10.03 -12.61
C ARG A 11 -9.69 -9.97 -11.28
N GLU A 12 -9.00 -9.55 -10.23
CA GLU A 12 -9.46 -9.52 -8.86
C GLU A 12 -9.38 -8.08 -8.33
N ARG A 13 -9.67 -7.08 -9.17
CA ARG A 13 -9.47 -5.65 -8.86
C ARG A 13 -10.10 -5.20 -7.53
N GLU A 14 -11.24 -5.78 -7.18
CA GLU A 14 -12.01 -5.40 -5.99
C GLU A 14 -11.49 -6.05 -4.71
N THR A 15 -10.72 -7.13 -4.82
CA THR A 15 -10.29 -7.94 -3.68
C THR A 15 -8.77 -8.02 -3.54
N TYR A 16 -8.02 -7.89 -4.62
CA TYR A 16 -6.56 -7.92 -4.61
C TYR A 16 -6.01 -6.72 -3.84
N ALA A 17 -5.22 -6.99 -2.80
CA ALA A 17 -4.68 -6.02 -1.86
C ALA A 17 -3.18 -5.78 -2.02
N GLY A 18 -2.56 -6.40 -3.02
CA GLY A 18 -1.16 -6.19 -3.38
C GLY A 18 -0.30 -7.43 -3.20
N TYR A 19 0.98 -7.22 -3.46
CA TYR A 19 2.05 -8.20 -3.39
C TYR A 19 3.25 -7.61 -2.67
N CYS A 20 3.91 -8.40 -1.83
CA CYS A 20 5.18 -8.01 -1.25
C CYS A 20 6.21 -9.13 -1.19
N ILE A 21 7.48 -8.74 -1.17
CA ILE A 21 8.60 -9.62 -0.82
C ILE A 21 9.04 -9.20 0.57
N VAL A 22 8.79 -10.05 1.56
CA VAL A 22 8.96 -9.70 2.99
C VAL A 22 10.41 -9.35 3.32
N GLU A 23 11.38 -10.04 2.69
CA GLU A 23 12.80 -9.75 2.88
C GLU A 23 13.60 -9.84 1.57
N PRO A 24 14.52 -8.90 1.30
CA PRO A 24 15.46 -9.00 0.20
C PRO A 24 16.27 -10.31 0.30
N GLY A 25 16.16 -11.16 -0.73
CA GLY A 25 16.89 -12.44 -0.80
C GLY A 25 16.11 -13.65 -0.29
N LYS A 26 14.94 -13.48 0.34
CA LYS A 26 14.01 -14.58 0.57
C LYS A 26 13.16 -14.86 -0.67
N ARG A 27 12.81 -16.13 -0.86
CA ARG A 27 11.94 -16.60 -1.96
C ARG A 27 10.45 -16.52 -1.63
N GLU A 28 10.12 -16.14 -0.40
CA GLU A 28 8.74 -16.06 0.08
C GLU A 28 8.16 -14.70 -0.28
N ALA A 29 7.19 -14.71 -1.17
CA ALA A 29 6.36 -13.57 -1.45
C ALA A 29 5.00 -13.72 -0.77
N VAL A 30 4.36 -12.61 -0.45
CA VAL A 30 2.98 -12.58 0.01
C VAL A 30 2.13 -11.94 -1.08
N ILE A 31 0.97 -12.53 -1.31
CA ILE A 31 -0.13 -11.91 -2.04
C ILE A 31 -1.27 -11.72 -1.05
N ALA A 32 -1.81 -10.52 -0.99
CA ALA A 32 -2.91 -10.21 -0.09
C ALA A 32 -4.23 -10.03 -0.84
N PHE A 33 -5.33 -10.42 -0.19
CA PHE A 33 -6.69 -10.11 -0.64
C PHE A 33 -7.56 -9.62 0.53
N THR A 34 -8.51 -8.73 0.26
CA THR A 34 -9.50 -8.28 1.26
C THR A 34 -10.63 -9.29 1.49
N ALA A 35 -10.86 -10.16 0.51
CA ALA A 35 -11.83 -11.25 0.60
C ALA A 35 -11.37 -12.44 -0.24
N ASN A 36 -11.88 -13.63 0.07
CA ASN A 36 -11.66 -14.87 -0.68
C ASN A 36 -10.18 -15.27 -0.84
N ALA A 37 -9.34 -14.90 0.11
CA ALA A 37 -7.90 -15.15 0.07
C ALA A 37 -7.56 -16.64 -0.11
N GLU A 38 -8.22 -17.54 0.64
CA GLU A 38 -8.02 -18.99 0.51
C GLU A 38 -8.43 -19.52 -0.87
N GLU A 39 -9.59 -19.11 -1.38
CA GLU A 39 -10.08 -19.52 -2.70
C GLU A 39 -9.16 -19.01 -3.82
N ALA A 40 -8.69 -17.76 -3.70
CA ALA A 40 -7.73 -17.18 -4.65
C ALA A 40 -6.40 -17.95 -4.64
N GLY A 41 -5.92 -18.35 -3.45
CA GLY A 41 -4.74 -19.21 -3.33
C GLY A 41 -4.91 -20.55 -4.04
N GLN A 42 -6.03 -21.23 -3.83
CA GLN A 42 -6.34 -22.48 -4.53
C GLN A 42 -6.42 -22.26 -6.05
N ARG A 43 -7.10 -21.19 -6.49
CA ARG A 43 -7.34 -20.92 -7.91
C ARG A 43 -6.09 -20.52 -8.68
N TYR A 44 -5.22 -19.71 -8.08
CA TYR A 44 -4.11 -19.06 -8.78
C TYR A 44 -2.73 -19.61 -8.42
N LEU A 45 -2.59 -20.34 -7.32
CA LEU A 45 -1.29 -20.87 -6.88
C LEU A 45 -1.22 -22.40 -6.91
N GLN A 46 -2.31 -23.12 -6.66
CA GLN A 46 -2.29 -24.58 -6.61
C GLN A 46 -1.88 -25.18 -7.97
N GLY A 47 -0.89 -26.07 -7.97
CA GLY A 47 -0.33 -26.69 -9.17
C GLY A 47 0.48 -25.74 -10.06
N GLN A 48 0.75 -24.51 -9.60
CA GLN A 48 1.57 -23.54 -10.33
C GLN A 48 3.02 -23.53 -9.85
N PRO A 49 3.98 -23.05 -10.66
CA PRO A 49 5.40 -22.99 -10.27
C PRO A 49 5.71 -22.17 -9.01
N TYR A 50 4.78 -21.32 -8.59
CA TYR A 50 4.87 -20.46 -7.41
C TYR A 50 4.22 -21.08 -6.16
N GLU A 51 3.63 -22.28 -6.28
CA GLU A 51 3.10 -23.03 -5.15
C GLU A 51 4.19 -23.25 -4.10
N GLY A 52 3.89 -22.91 -2.84
CA GLY A 52 4.84 -22.99 -1.73
C GLY A 52 5.93 -21.90 -1.70
N LEU A 53 6.00 -21.03 -2.72
CA LEU A 53 6.86 -19.83 -2.72
C LEU A 53 6.06 -18.56 -2.44
N VAL A 54 4.75 -18.60 -2.66
CA VAL A 54 3.83 -17.49 -2.42
C VAL A 54 2.87 -17.88 -1.31
N ARG A 55 2.82 -17.06 -0.26
CA ARG A 55 1.78 -17.11 0.77
C ARG A 55 0.63 -16.21 0.39
N VAL A 56 -0.58 -16.61 0.77
CA VAL A 56 -1.76 -15.79 0.62
C VAL A 56 -2.23 -15.31 1.98
N GLU A 57 -2.49 -14.02 2.09
CA GLU A 57 -2.90 -13.37 3.34
C GLU A 57 -4.14 -12.51 3.14
N THR A 58 -4.76 -12.15 4.25
CA THR A 58 -5.87 -11.20 4.29
C THR A 58 -5.36 -9.79 4.58
N ALA A 59 -5.98 -8.80 3.96
CA ALA A 59 -5.70 -7.39 4.18
C ALA A 59 -7.01 -6.59 4.26
N ASP A 60 -6.94 -5.31 4.64
CA ASP A 60 -8.14 -4.50 4.92
C ASP A 60 -8.63 -3.74 3.67
N TYR A 61 -7.71 -3.29 2.81
CA TYR A 61 -7.99 -2.42 1.67
C TYR A 61 -7.54 -3.02 0.33
N PRO A 62 -8.35 -2.94 -0.75
CA PRO A 62 -7.91 -3.33 -2.08
C PRO A 62 -6.82 -2.39 -2.59
N LEU A 63 -5.85 -2.91 -3.34
CA LEU A 63 -4.77 -2.11 -3.93
C LEU A 63 -5.33 -0.99 -4.81
N ALA A 64 -6.37 -1.30 -5.59
CA ALA A 64 -7.02 -0.33 -6.46
C ALA A 64 -7.64 0.85 -5.69
N LEU A 65 -8.06 0.64 -4.42
CA LEU A 65 -8.56 1.71 -3.56
C LEU A 65 -7.40 2.60 -3.09
N LEU A 66 -6.30 2.01 -2.64
CA LEU A 66 -5.12 2.76 -2.19
C LEU A 66 -4.53 3.59 -3.35
N GLU A 67 -4.36 2.97 -4.54
CA GLU A 67 -3.86 3.65 -5.73
C GLU A 67 -4.78 4.79 -6.20
N ALA A 68 -6.10 4.60 -6.12
CA ALA A 68 -7.05 5.63 -6.53
C ALA A 68 -7.02 6.85 -5.61
N ASN A 69 -6.73 6.67 -4.32
CA ASN A 69 -6.72 7.76 -3.34
C ASN A 69 -5.34 8.40 -3.14
N LEU A 70 -4.24 7.73 -3.52
CA LEU A 70 -2.86 8.21 -3.32
C LEU A 70 -2.66 9.68 -3.73
N ARG A 71 -3.10 10.04 -4.93
CA ARG A 71 -2.90 11.39 -5.46
C ARG A 71 -3.72 12.43 -4.69
N ASP A 72 -4.93 12.08 -4.28
CA ASP A 72 -5.81 12.99 -3.54
C ASP A 72 -5.28 13.21 -2.12
N GLU A 73 -4.73 12.18 -1.48
CA GLU A 73 -4.11 12.31 -0.16
C GLU A 73 -2.81 13.12 -0.21
N ILE A 74 -1.95 12.94 -1.22
CA ILE A 74 -0.78 13.81 -1.42
C ILE A 74 -1.22 15.27 -1.64
N ASN A 75 -2.22 15.50 -2.50
CA ASN A 75 -2.73 16.84 -2.77
C ASN A 75 -3.36 17.49 -1.53
N ARG A 76 -3.99 16.70 -0.65
CA ARG A 76 -4.52 17.18 0.63
C ARG A 76 -3.42 17.83 1.46
N ILE A 77 -2.26 17.18 1.59
CA ILE A 77 -1.14 17.70 2.36
C ILE A 77 -0.51 18.92 1.69
N ILE A 78 -0.41 18.92 0.35
CA ILE A 78 0.05 20.09 -0.41
C ILE A 78 -0.87 21.30 -0.18
N ASN A 79 -2.19 21.09 -0.18
CA ASN A 79 -3.17 22.15 0.04
C ASN A 79 -3.16 22.72 1.47
N LEU A 80 -2.57 22.00 2.44
CA LEU A 80 -2.31 22.51 3.78
C LEU A 80 -1.05 23.40 3.85
N GLY A 81 -0.30 23.53 2.75
CA GLY A 81 0.86 24.41 2.64
C GLY A 81 2.21 23.71 2.72
N PHE A 82 2.24 22.38 2.79
CA PHE A 82 3.48 21.61 2.83
C PHE A 82 4.00 21.34 1.42
N ASN A 83 5.26 21.68 1.17
CA ASN A 83 5.94 21.43 -0.09
C ASN A 83 6.92 20.25 0.07
N GLY A 84 7.37 19.68 -1.05
CA GLY A 84 8.29 18.52 -1.02
C GLY A 84 7.64 17.22 -0.59
N VAL A 85 6.30 17.16 -0.60
CA VAL A 85 5.55 15.96 -0.21
C VAL A 85 5.59 14.93 -1.34
N GLY A 86 5.96 13.69 -1.00
CA GLY A 86 5.91 12.53 -1.88
C GLY A 86 5.12 11.41 -1.23
N GLY A 87 4.79 10.36 -1.99
CA GLY A 87 4.13 9.21 -1.39
C GLY A 87 4.01 8.03 -2.34
N GLY A 88 3.64 6.90 -1.78
CA GLY A 88 3.42 5.65 -2.49
C GLY A 88 2.47 4.73 -1.72
N VAL A 89 2.14 3.60 -2.33
CA VAL A 89 1.43 2.52 -1.65
C VAL A 89 2.45 1.54 -1.09
N ASP A 90 2.39 1.28 0.21
CA ASP A 90 3.11 0.18 0.85
C ASP A 90 2.21 -1.07 0.81
N GLU A 91 2.41 -1.89 -0.22
CA GLU A 91 1.68 -3.15 -0.39
C GLU A 91 1.97 -4.15 0.74
N CYS A 92 3.11 -4.06 1.43
CA CYS A 92 3.46 -4.96 2.54
C CYS A 92 2.62 -4.67 3.79
N GLN A 93 2.25 -3.40 3.96
CA GLN A 93 1.55 -2.89 5.14
C GLN A 93 0.11 -2.47 4.81
N ASN A 94 -0.31 -2.67 3.56
CA ASN A 94 -1.64 -2.36 3.05
C ASN A 94 -2.10 -0.92 3.34
N ARG A 95 -1.22 0.05 3.12
CA ARG A 95 -1.47 1.48 3.42
C ARG A 95 -0.83 2.41 2.40
N ILE A 96 -1.32 3.64 2.34
CA ILE A 96 -0.67 4.77 1.68
C ILE A 96 0.34 5.35 2.66
N VAL A 97 1.54 5.60 2.15
CA VAL A 97 2.63 6.22 2.91
C VAL A 97 2.98 7.54 2.26
N ILE A 98 2.96 8.62 3.05
CA ILE A 98 3.25 9.98 2.57
C ILE A 98 4.47 10.52 3.32
N SER A 99 5.52 10.87 2.57
CA SER A 99 6.71 11.52 3.11
C SER A 99 6.45 13.00 3.31
N VAL A 100 6.68 13.48 4.53
CA VAL A 100 6.45 14.87 4.95
C VAL A 100 7.68 15.43 5.68
N PRO A 101 7.88 16.76 5.69
CA PRO A 101 9.01 17.38 6.38
C PRO A 101 8.90 17.33 7.90
N SER A 102 7.69 17.32 8.46
CA SER A 102 7.43 17.24 9.90
C SER A 102 6.05 16.63 10.12
N ILE A 103 5.98 15.47 10.78
CA ILE A 103 4.71 14.79 11.06
C ILE A 103 3.87 15.66 12.01
N ALA A 104 4.48 16.18 13.06
CA ALA A 104 3.79 16.96 14.08
C ALA A 104 3.12 18.23 13.51
N GLU A 105 3.79 18.91 12.57
CA GLU A 105 3.21 20.09 11.92
C GLU A 105 2.04 19.73 11.01
N VAL A 106 2.16 18.64 10.25
CA VAL A 106 1.08 18.15 9.36
C VAL A 106 -0.14 17.71 10.17
N GLU A 107 0.05 16.95 11.25
CA GLU A 107 -1.04 16.53 12.14
C GLU A 107 -1.75 17.73 12.78
N ALA A 108 -0.99 18.74 13.24
CA ALA A 108 -1.57 19.96 13.78
C ALA A 108 -2.38 20.74 12.73
N ALA A 109 -1.90 20.79 11.48
CA ALA A 109 -2.61 21.43 10.38
C ALA A 109 -3.91 20.68 10.01
N LEU A 110 -3.88 19.34 9.94
CA LEU A 110 -5.05 18.50 9.69
C LEU A 110 -6.10 18.68 10.78
N GLN A 111 -5.68 18.71 12.05
CA GLN A 111 -6.57 18.96 13.18
C GLN A 111 -7.20 20.35 13.12
N THR A 112 -6.41 21.38 12.79
CA THR A 112 -6.91 22.76 12.63
C THR A 112 -7.92 22.88 11.49
N ALA A 113 -7.72 22.12 10.42
CA ALA A 113 -8.60 22.09 9.25
C ALA A 113 -9.84 21.17 9.41
N ASP A 114 -10.00 20.50 10.56
CA ASP A 114 -11.04 19.47 10.80
C ASP A 114 -11.08 18.41 9.68
N SER A 115 -9.89 18.01 9.21
CA SER A 115 -9.70 17.11 8.07
C SER A 115 -8.97 15.86 8.54
N PRO A 116 -9.67 14.90 9.17
CA PRO A 116 -9.05 13.65 9.59
C PRO A 116 -8.57 12.86 8.37
N LEU A 117 -7.47 12.12 8.54
CA LEU A 117 -6.99 11.18 7.55
C LEU A 117 -7.78 9.87 7.63
N PRO A 118 -7.92 9.18 6.49
CA PRO A 118 -8.28 7.77 6.49
C PRO A 118 -7.27 6.95 7.30
N ASP A 119 -7.74 5.85 7.88
CA ASP A 119 -6.95 4.88 8.65
C ASP A 119 -5.85 4.17 7.84
N TYR A 120 -6.02 4.10 6.51
CA TYR A 120 -5.02 3.57 5.59
C TYR A 120 -3.92 4.57 5.19
N VAL A 121 -3.82 5.75 5.81
CA VAL A 121 -2.77 6.73 5.50
C VAL A 121 -1.81 6.88 6.68
N GLU A 122 -0.52 6.78 6.40
CA GLU A 122 0.55 6.99 7.38
C GLU A 122 1.60 7.95 6.86
N PHE A 123 2.21 8.71 7.78
CA PHE A 123 3.30 9.62 7.44
C PHE A 123 4.67 9.03 7.76
N LEU A 124 5.64 9.37 6.91
CA LEU A 124 7.05 9.22 7.20
C LEU A 124 7.72 10.60 7.21
N GLU A 125 8.59 10.84 8.19
CA GLU A 125 9.45 12.02 8.12
C GLU A 125 10.56 11.78 7.11
N GLU A 126 10.73 12.72 6.18
CA GLU A 126 11.86 12.70 5.27
C GLU A 126 13.14 13.04 6.06
N ILE A 127 13.98 12.03 6.30
CA ILE A 127 15.32 12.26 6.85
C ILE A 127 16.19 12.79 5.72
N ILE A 128 16.40 14.10 5.70
CA ILE A 128 17.41 14.71 4.82
C ILE A 128 18.78 14.25 5.33
N VAL A 129 19.38 13.28 4.64
CA VAL A 129 20.79 12.94 4.86
C VAL A 129 21.59 13.99 4.09
N GLU A 130 22.13 14.99 4.79
CA GLU A 130 23.10 15.91 4.19
C GLU A 130 24.36 15.11 3.80
N GLU A 131 24.66 15.04 2.49
CA GLU A 131 25.92 14.49 1.94
C GLU A 131 27.10 15.46 2.11
#